data_AF-A0A5N6ZSL3-F1
#
_entry.id   AF-A0A5N6ZSL3-F1
#
_cell.length_a   1.000
_cell.length_b   1.000
_cell.length_c   1.000
_cell.angle_alpha   90.00
_cell.angle_beta   90.00
_cell.angle_gamma   90.00
#
_symmetry.space_group_name_H-M   'P 1'
#
loop_
_entity.id
_entity.type
_entity.pdbx_description
1 polymer ?
#
loop_
_entity_poly.entity_id
_entity_poly.type
_entity_poly.pdbx_seq_one_letter_code
_entity_poly.pdbx_strand_id
1 'polypeptide(L)'
;MGMQYLWVDQLCINQSDENEKSDQINQMDRIYAWALYTLVALAGKDSNYGLPGVTRPRSWAHGILQIGDVTLNNRAPSLATCIDYSTWSTRGWTLQEAMLSSRLLYFTEYGIYYVYPDPGVRFESKAPCEPATGYNFPTLDKHWTVVEQYTTRNLTFRSDALYAISAVLRTMHGDEGIYYGLPISHMDQAVVWLPTGKGTNAKRDGFPSWSWVSHEGPITHSIVVLAGLAIWMTPKHGSKRGLNICKPGAYIRKFFFGRYNAIGIAMAWLKGCISSDFPVDPTLSTSTIDTLTARWPTYDAFWEDAFGGFANDNIELMDHCELVPGHILVYGQIAQFSLDGFKFGEKGDMFIVRSRKGVPSGALWIPTYNQRASMNTTREFIALSVTDGAIFDGATALAFEKRYKENPDLDYDELIFRYRTQEILPVLNVMIIERNLDSNIARRLGVGTIFLKEWADANREFRTVVLE
;
A
#
# COMPACT_ATOMS: atom_id res chain seq x y z
N MET A 1 -12.39 13.10 -36.54
CA MET A 1 -11.48 13.70 -35.54
C MET A 1 -10.62 14.81 -36.12
N GLY A 2 -10.29 14.84 -37.42
CA GLY A 2 -9.63 16.01 -38.04
C GLY A 2 -8.18 16.26 -37.63
N MET A 3 -7.61 15.36 -36.81
CA MET A 3 -6.25 15.46 -36.30
C MET A 3 -5.25 14.93 -37.33
N GLN A 4 -4.11 15.59 -37.44
CA GLN A 4 -3.01 15.21 -38.35
C GLN A 4 -1.90 14.42 -37.66
N TYR A 5 -1.82 14.49 -36.33
CA TYR A 5 -0.75 13.91 -35.53
C TYR A 5 -1.30 12.77 -34.66
N LEU A 6 -0.53 11.68 -34.61
CA LEU A 6 -0.75 10.54 -33.74
C LEU A 6 0.58 10.22 -33.05
N TRP A 7 0.54 10.12 -31.73
CA TRP A 7 1.68 9.67 -30.93
C TRP A 7 1.44 8.22 -30.48
N VAL A 8 2.45 7.37 -30.66
CA VAL A 8 2.46 5.97 -30.22
C VAL A 8 3.81 5.70 -29.60
N ASP A 9 3.84 5.26 -28.35
CA ASP A 9 5.06 4.97 -27.57
C ASP A 9 6.11 4.17 -28.37
N GLN A 10 5.70 3.09 -29.01
CA GLN A 10 6.57 2.20 -29.76
C GLN A 10 7.17 2.83 -31.02
N LEU A 11 6.53 3.86 -31.59
CA LEU A 11 6.94 4.48 -32.86
C LEU A 11 7.59 5.85 -32.67
N CYS A 12 7.20 6.57 -31.62
CA CYS A 12 7.61 7.94 -31.38
C CYS A 12 8.76 8.05 -30.38
N ILE A 13 9.04 7.00 -29.59
CA ILE A 13 10.20 6.94 -28.70
C ILE A 13 11.28 6.11 -29.39
N ASN A 14 12.48 6.67 -29.52
CA ASN A 14 13.63 5.90 -29.95
C ASN A 14 14.03 4.86 -28.89
N GLN A 15 13.58 3.61 -29.07
CA GLN A 15 13.85 2.52 -28.14
C GLN A 15 15.33 2.13 -28.03
N SER A 16 16.19 2.64 -28.93
CA SER A 16 17.63 2.36 -28.93
C SER A 16 18.47 3.42 -28.22
N ASP A 17 17.90 4.58 -27.90
CA ASP A 17 18.55 5.65 -27.14
C ASP A 17 17.99 5.67 -25.72
N GLU A 18 18.77 5.19 -24.75
CA GLU A 18 18.34 5.12 -23.34
C GLU A 18 18.12 6.50 -22.72
N ASN A 19 18.83 7.55 -23.17
CA ASN A 19 18.61 8.90 -22.66
C ASN A 19 17.29 9.45 -23.17
N GLU A 20 17.05 9.37 -24.48
CA GLU A 20 15.79 9.81 -25.08
C GLU A 20 14.60 9.03 -24.51
N LYS A 21 14.74 7.71 -24.38
CA LYS A 21 13.72 6.84 -23.78
C LYS A 21 13.41 7.26 -22.34
N SER A 22 14.44 7.49 -21.52
CA SER A 22 14.26 7.99 -20.16
C SER A 22 13.55 9.35 -20.14
N ASP A 23 13.96 10.28 -21.01
CA ASP A 23 13.35 11.60 -21.11
C ASP A 23 11.88 11.55 -21.53
N GLN A 24 11.52 10.68 -22.47
CA GLN A 24 10.14 10.47 -22.91
C GLN A 24 9.30 9.82 -21.80
N ILE A 25 9.82 8.77 -21.14
CA ILE A 25 9.15 8.12 -19.99
C ILE A 25 8.84 9.14 -18.89
N ASN A 26 9.79 10.04 -18.61
CA ASN A 26 9.65 11.08 -17.61
C ASN A 26 8.62 12.17 -17.99
N GLN A 27 8.19 12.25 -19.25
CA GLN A 27 7.21 13.20 -19.79
C GLN A 27 5.85 12.57 -20.09
N MET A 28 5.67 11.27 -19.84
CA MET A 28 4.44 10.55 -20.17
C MET A 28 3.19 11.15 -19.51
N ASP A 29 3.30 11.74 -18.32
CA ASP A 29 2.24 12.54 -17.71
C ASP A 29 1.75 13.67 -18.61
N ARG A 30 2.67 14.47 -19.15
CA ARG A 30 2.34 15.61 -20.01
C ARG A 30 1.78 15.16 -21.35
N ILE A 31 2.32 14.08 -21.92
CA ILE A 31 1.86 13.51 -23.18
C ILE A 31 0.37 13.12 -23.07
N TYR A 32 -0.01 12.36 -22.04
CA TYR A 32 -1.40 11.95 -21.85
C TYR A 32 -2.30 13.10 -21.39
N ALA A 33 -1.83 13.96 -20.49
CA ALA A 33 -2.61 15.09 -20.00
C ALA A 33 -2.98 16.08 -21.12
N TRP A 34 -2.06 16.30 -22.07
CA TRP A 34 -2.25 17.26 -23.17
C TRP A 34 -2.74 16.62 -24.47
N ALA A 35 -2.84 15.29 -24.53
CA ALA A 35 -3.48 14.62 -25.65
C ALA A 35 -4.94 15.07 -25.79
N LEU A 36 -5.35 15.45 -27.01
CA LEU A 36 -6.76 15.78 -27.25
C LEU A 36 -7.66 14.57 -27.00
N TYR A 37 -7.20 13.38 -27.39
CA TYR A 37 -7.84 12.08 -27.18
C TYR A 37 -6.78 11.02 -26.98
N THR A 38 -7.00 10.13 -26.02
CA THR A 38 -6.28 8.87 -25.89
C THR A 38 -7.15 7.74 -26.43
N LEU A 39 -6.63 7.01 -27.41
CA LEU A 39 -7.35 5.92 -28.07
C LEU A 39 -7.01 4.62 -27.34
N VAL A 40 -8.02 3.95 -26.80
CA VAL A 40 -7.85 2.70 -26.04
C VAL A 40 -8.48 1.55 -26.81
N ALA A 41 -7.65 0.61 -27.25
CA ALA A 41 -8.10 -0.63 -27.86
C ALA A 41 -8.45 -1.65 -26.77
N LEU A 42 -9.75 -1.88 -26.52
CA LEU A 42 -10.21 -2.93 -25.59
C LEU A 42 -10.46 -4.27 -26.31
N ALA A 43 -10.69 -4.22 -27.63
CA ALA A 43 -10.87 -5.41 -28.44
C ALA A 43 -9.54 -5.99 -28.92
N GLY A 44 -9.46 -7.32 -28.96
CA GLY A 44 -8.29 -8.04 -29.45
C GLY A 44 -7.27 -8.41 -28.37
N LYS A 45 -6.30 -9.24 -28.80
CA LYS A 45 -5.21 -9.72 -27.94
C LYS A 45 -3.88 -9.01 -28.19
N ASP A 46 -3.74 -8.36 -29.34
CA ASP A 46 -2.50 -7.72 -29.79
C ASP A 46 -2.78 -6.57 -30.76
N SER A 47 -1.71 -5.88 -31.16
CA SER A 47 -1.74 -4.74 -32.08
C SER A 47 -2.19 -5.07 -33.50
N ASN A 48 -2.14 -6.34 -33.92
CA ASN A 48 -2.54 -6.77 -35.26
C ASN A 48 -4.05 -6.97 -35.37
N TYR A 49 -4.77 -6.99 -34.25
CA TYR A 49 -6.22 -7.20 -34.23
C TYR A 49 -7.01 -6.08 -34.95
N GLY A 50 -6.44 -4.86 -34.98
CA GLY A 50 -7.07 -3.67 -35.52
C GLY A 50 -8.12 -3.06 -34.57
N LEU A 51 -8.68 -1.91 -34.97
CA LEU A 51 -9.73 -1.20 -34.22
C LEU A 51 -11.11 -1.51 -34.82
N PRO A 52 -12.02 -2.17 -34.09
CA PRO A 52 -13.36 -2.46 -34.58
C PRO A 52 -14.15 -1.20 -34.96
N GLY A 53 -14.70 -1.22 -36.18
CA GLY A 53 -15.39 -0.09 -36.82
C GLY A 53 -14.47 0.97 -37.42
N VAL A 54 -13.15 0.72 -37.50
CA VAL A 54 -12.18 1.56 -38.20
C VAL A 54 -11.45 0.73 -39.26
N THR A 55 -10.63 -0.23 -38.84
CA THR A 55 -9.82 -1.06 -39.75
C THR A 55 -10.50 -2.39 -40.07
N ARG A 56 -11.54 -2.74 -39.33
CA ARG A 56 -12.34 -3.96 -39.52
C ARG A 56 -13.80 -3.75 -39.11
N PRO A 57 -14.74 -4.54 -39.66
CA PRO A 57 -16.11 -4.58 -39.14
C PRO A 57 -16.14 -5.03 -37.67
N ARG A 58 -17.12 -4.53 -36.92
CA ARG A 58 -17.44 -5.02 -35.58
C ARG A 58 -18.07 -6.40 -35.67
N SER A 59 -17.71 -7.32 -34.77
CA SER A 59 -18.28 -8.68 -34.75
C SER A 59 -19.69 -8.72 -34.16
N TRP A 60 -20.05 -7.76 -33.31
CA TRP A 60 -21.37 -7.67 -32.70
C TRP A 60 -22.36 -6.90 -33.57
N ALA A 61 -23.58 -7.41 -33.65
CA ALA A 61 -24.72 -6.74 -34.25
C ALA A 61 -25.86 -6.60 -33.24
N HIS A 62 -26.48 -5.42 -33.23
CA HIS A 62 -27.68 -5.17 -32.45
C HIS A 62 -28.83 -6.04 -32.97
N GLY A 63 -29.39 -6.87 -32.10
CA GLY A 63 -30.45 -7.82 -32.39
C GLY A 63 -31.72 -7.43 -31.63
N ILE A 64 -32.78 -7.18 -32.39
CA ILE A 64 -34.12 -6.95 -31.87
C ILE A 64 -34.97 -8.16 -32.26
N LEU A 65 -35.59 -8.80 -31.27
CA LEU A 65 -36.49 -9.93 -31.46
C LEU A 65 -37.88 -9.56 -30.95
N GLN A 66 -38.88 -9.61 -31.82
CA GLN A 66 -40.27 -9.37 -31.45
C GLN A 66 -40.98 -10.70 -31.18
N ILE A 67 -41.60 -10.84 -29.99
CA ILE A 67 -42.42 -11.99 -29.60
C ILE A 67 -43.79 -11.46 -29.15
N GLY A 68 -44.77 -11.50 -30.05
CA GLY A 68 -46.08 -10.86 -29.81
C GLY A 68 -45.89 -9.36 -29.55
N ASP A 69 -46.37 -8.88 -28.40
CA ASP A 69 -46.24 -7.48 -27.97
C ASP A 69 -44.93 -7.20 -27.19
N VAL A 70 -44.06 -8.19 -27.02
CA VAL A 70 -42.80 -8.06 -26.31
C VAL A 70 -41.64 -7.86 -27.28
N THR A 71 -40.91 -6.76 -27.12
CA THR A 71 -39.63 -6.52 -27.82
C THR A 71 -38.47 -6.93 -26.92
N LEU A 72 -37.70 -7.94 -27.34
CA LEU A 72 -36.44 -8.33 -26.72
C LEU A 72 -35.29 -7.67 -27.47
N ASN A 73 -34.31 -7.17 -26.72
CA ASN A 73 -33.14 -6.50 -27.27
C ASN A 73 -31.87 -7.02 -26.59
N ASN A 74 -30.86 -7.40 -27.38
CA ASN A 74 -29.55 -7.72 -26.82
C ASN A 74 -28.80 -6.42 -26.45
N ARG A 75 -28.30 -6.34 -25.22
CA ARG A 75 -27.46 -5.22 -24.79
C ARG A 75 -26.00 -5.58 -24.96
N ALA A 76 -25.20 -4.59 -25.35
CA ALA A 76 -23.75 -4.68 -25.24
C ALA A 76 -23.35 -4.78 -23.76
N PRO A 77 -22.25 -5.47 -23.41
CA PRO A 77 -21.68 -5.40 -22.07
C PRO A 77 -21.41 -3.95 -21.66
N SER A 78 -21.39 -3.71 -20.35
CA SER A 78 -20.96 -2.40 -19.82
C SER A 78 -19.50 -2.11 -20.19
N LEU A 79 -19.10 -0.83 -20.17
CA LEU A 79 -17.69 -0.46 -20.37
C LEU A 79 -16.79 -1.10 -19.33
N ALA A 80 -17.25 -1.18 -18.08
CA ALA A 80 -16.57 -1.87 -16.99
C ALA A 80 -16.22 -3.31 -17.33
N THR A 81 -17.22 -4.09 -17.76
CA THR A 81 -17.02 -5.46 -18.23
C THR A 81 -16.03 -5.49 -19.40
N CYS A 82 -16.15 -4.57 -20.37
CA CYS A 82 -15.20 -4.52 -21.49
C CYS A 82 -13.75 -4.26 -21.03
N ILE A 83 -13.55 -3.40 -20.02
CA ILE A 83 -12.22 -3.12 -19.45
C ILE A 83 -11.70 -4.34 -18.70
N ASP A 84 -12.50 -4.93 -17.80
CA ASP A 84 -12.12 -6.07 -16.96
C ASP A 84 -11.62 -7.27 -17.78
N TYR A 85 -12.22 -7.52 -18.95
CA TYR A 85 -11.84 -8.63 -19.83
C TYR A 85 -10.84 -8.24 -20.93
N SER A 86 -10.37 -6.99 -20.98
CA SER A 86 -9.43 -6.52 -22.01
C SER A 86 -7.99 -6.91 -21.69
N THR A 87 -7.19 -7.17 -22.73
CA THR A 87 -5.73 -7.29 -22.58
C THR A 87 -5.13 -5.97 -22.06
N TRP A 88 -5.70 -4.84 -22.46
CA TRP A 88 -5.25 -3.51 -22.05
C TRP A 88 -5.25 -3.34 -20.53
N SER A 89 -6.31 -3.74 -19.82
CA SER A 89 -6.39 -3.58 -18.36
C SER A 89 -5.38 -4.44 -17.59
N THR A 90 -4.84 -5.48 -18.22
CA THR A 90 -3.83 -6.37 -17.62
C THR A 90 -2.41 -5.85 -17.71
N ARG A 91 -2.12 -4.78 -18.46
CA ARG A 91 -0.75 -4.27 -18.68
C ARG A 91 -0.41 -3.14 -17.71
N GLY A 92 0.73 -3.18 -17.02
CA GLY A 92 1.08 -2.20 -15.99
C GLY A 92 1.06 -0.75 -16.47
N TRP A 93 1.68 -0.49 -17.63
CA TRP A 93 1.78 0.84 -18.25
C TRP A 93 0.42 1.49 -18.57
N THR A 94 -0.64 0.69 -18.79
CA THR A 94 -1.93 1.24 -19.23
C THR A 94 -2.71 1.92 -18.12
N LEU A 95 -2.36 1.69 -16.85
CA LEU A 95 -2.95 2.44 -15.75
C LEU A 95 -2.63 3.94 -15.88
N GLN A 96 -1.38 4.24 -16.23
CA GLN A 96 -0.94 5.63 -16.41
C GLN A 96 -1.68 6.29 -17.58
N GLU A 97 -1.86 5.57 -18.69
CA GLU A 97 -2.67 6.02 -19.83
C GLU A 97 -4.09 6.38 -19.38
N ALA A 98 -4.70 5.51 -18.58
CA ALA A 98 -6.07 5.71 -18.12
C ALA A 98 -6.23 6.89 -17.17
N MET A 99 -5.28 7.06 -16.25
CA MET A 99 -5.38 8.02 -15.15
C MET A 99 -4.97 9.44 -15.52
N LEU A 100 -4.03 9.59 -16.45
CA LEU A 100 -3.47 10.90 -16.82
C LEU A 100 -4.13 11.49 -18.06
N SER A 101 -4.87 10.70 -18.83
CA SER A 101 -5.57 11.19 -20.01
C SER A 101 -6.83 11.97 -19.67
N SER A 102 -6.92 13.18 -20.23
CA SER A 102 -8.10 14.03 -20.07
C SER A 102 -9.32 13.56 -20.88
N ARG A 103 -9.15 12.71 -21.90
CA ARG A 103 -10.26 12.22 -22.75
C ARG A 103 -9.91 10.84 -23.30
N LEU A 104 -10.76 9.84 -23.06
CA LEU A 104 -10.51 8.45 -23.45
C LEU A 104 -11.59 7.95 -24.41
N LEU A 105 -11.16 7.40 -25.55
CA LEU A 105 -12.02 6.73 -26.52
C LEU A 105 -11.74 5.23 -26.51
N TYR A 106 -12.66 4.46 -25.93
CA TYR A 106 -12.56 3.01 -25.85
C TYR A 106 -13.19 2.36 -27.08
N PHE A 107 -12.40 1.60 -27.82
CA PHE A 107 -12.82 0.82 -28.96
C PHE A 107 -13.10 -0.62 -28.51
N THR A 108 -14.35 -1.05 -28.62
CA THR A 108 -14.79 -2.42 -28.28
C THR A 108 -15.40 -3.12 -29.49
N GLU A 109 -15.68 -4.42 -29.36
CA GLU A 109 -16.45 -5.17 -30.36
C GLU A 109 -17.89 -4.67 -30.52
N TYR A 110 -18.41 -3.95 -29.52
CA TYR A 110 -19.81 -3.57 -29.43
C TYR A 110 -20.06 -2.12 -29.88
N GLY A 111 -19.03 -1.27 -29.82
CA GLY A 111 -19.18 0.14 -30.09
C GLY A 111 -17.94 0.94 -29.69
N ILE A 112 -18.13 2.25 -29.60
CA ILE A 112 -17.13 3.15 -29.01
C ILE A 112 -17.75 3.75 -27.76
N TYR A 113 -16.99 3.74 -26.67
CA TYR A 113 -17.33 4.45 -25.44
C TYR A 113 -16.44 5.66 -25.31
N TYR A 114 -17.03 6.78 -24.92
CA TYR A 114 -16.31 8.03 -24.76
C TYR A 114 -16.42 8.50 -23.32
N VAL A 115 -15.27 8.74 -22.67
CA VAL A 115 -15.19 9.19 -21.28
C VAL A 115 -14.60 10.59 -21.20
N TYR A 116 -15.31 11.47 -20.48
CA TYR A 116 -14.88 12.81 -20.13
C TYR A 116 -14.77 12.97 -18.60
N PRO A 117 -13.63 13.43 -18.08
CA PRO A 117 -13.46 13.82 -16.69
C PRO A 117 -13.79 15.31 -16.50
N ASP A 118 -15.08 15.68 -16.45
CA ASP A 118 -15.54 16.98 -15.88
C ASP A 118 -17.08 17.07 -15.74
N PRO A 119 -17.60 17.64 -14.64
CA PRO A 119 -17.60 17.04 -13.32
C PRO A 119 -18.62 15.88 -13.27
N GLY A 120 -18.13 14.72 -12.82
CA GLY A 120 -18.83 13.44 -12.86
C GLY A 120 -18.51 12.74 -14.18
N VAL A 121 -17.66 11.71 -14.13
CA VAL A 121 -17.27 10.88 -15.28
C VAL A 121 -18.50 10.56 -16.13
N ARG A 122 -18.64 11.22 -17.28
CA ARG A 122 -19.73 10.96 -18.23
C ARG A 122 -19.21 9.98 -19.25
N PHE A 123 -19.89 8.84 -19.38
CA PHE A 123 -19.63 7.91 -20.45
C PHE A 123 -20.77 7.96 -21.47
N GLU A 124 -20.41 8.06 -22.74
CA GLU A 124 -21.35 7.96 -23.86
C GLU A 124 -21.01 6.69 -24.65
N SER A 125 -22.03 5.87 -24.96
CA SER A 125 -21.86 4.67 -25.78
C SER A 125 -22.59 4.83 -27.11
N LYS A 126 -21.98 4.38 -28.20
CA LYS A 126 -22.66 4.26 -29.50
C LYS A 126 -23.69 3.12 -29.56
N ALA A 127 -23.61 2.15 -28.65
CA ALA A 127 -24.50 0.99 -28.61
C ALA A 127 -25.33 0.98 -27.31
N PRO A 128 -26.60 0.51 -27.36
CA PRO A 128 -27.37 0.23 -26.14
C PRO A 128 -26.63 -0.82 -25.30
N CYS A 129 -26.15 -0.41 -24.14
CA CYS A 129 -25.36 -1.26 -23.25
C CYS A 129 -26.09 -1.54 -21.94
N GLU A 130 -25.64 -2.56 -21.23
CA GLU A 130 -26.00 -2.78 -19.83
C GLU A 130 -25.74 -1.49 -19.04
N PRO A 131 -26.61 -1.14 -18.08
CA PRO A 131 -26.39 0.01 -17.22
C PRO A 131 -25.02 -0.13 -16.55
N ALA A 132 -24.32 1.00 -16.37
CA ALA A 132 -22.95 1.00 -15.87
C ALA A 132 -22.85 0.20 -14.57
N THR A 133 -22.21 -0.97 -14.64
CA THR A 133 -21.58 -1.59 -13.49
C THR A 133 -20.33 -0.76 -13.21
N GLY A 134 -20.18 -0.22 -12.01
CA GLY A 134 -19.14 0.77 -11.73
C GLY A 134 -17.74 0.18 -11.83
N TYR A 135 -17.05 0.35 -12.97
CA TYR A 135 -15.59 0.31 -12.99
C TYR A 135 -15.10 1.74 -12.80
N ASN A 136 -14.85 2.07 -11.53
CA ASN A 136 -14.25 3.35 -11.20
C ASN A 136 -12.74 3.16 -11.24
N PHE A 137 -12.08 3.81 -12.20
CA PHE A 137 -10.66 4.07 -12.04
C PHE A 137 -10.44 4.73 -10.68
N PRO A 138 -9.37 4.36 -9.98
CA PRO A 138 -9.04 4.99 -8.72
C PRO A 138 -8.88 6.50 -8.96
N THR A 139 -9.38 7.28 -8.01
CA THR A 139 -9.20 8.72 -8.03
C THR A 139 -7.80 9.06 -7.51
N LEU A 140 -7.20 10.12 -8.05
CA LEU A 140 -5.84 10.55 -7.69
C LEU A 140 -5.69 10.97 -6.22
N ASP A 141 -6.77 11.11 -5.45
CA ASP A 141 -6.72 11.31 -3.99
C ASP A 141 -6.55 10.00 -3.20
N LYS A 142 -6.60 8.83 -3.84
CA LYS A 142 -6.60 7.51 -3.18
C LYS A 142 -5.38 6.66 -3.54
N HIS A 143 -4.21 7.00 -2.97
CA HIS A 143 -2.95 6.30 -3.22
C HIS A 143 -3.03 4.78 -3.19
N TRP A 144 -3.57 4.21 -2.11
CA TRP A 144 -3.59 2.76 -1.99
C TRP A 144 -4.52 2.09 -2.99
N THR A 145 -5.67 2.67 -3.31
CA THR A 145 -6.54 2.13 -4.38
C THR A 145 -5.83 2.14 -5.74
N VAL A 146 -5.01 3.16 -6.03
CA VAL A 146 -4.17 3.21 -7.24
C VAL A 146 -3.13 2.09 -7.24
N VAL A 147 -2.36 1.95 -6.15
CA VAL A 147 -1.27 0.96 -6.05
C VAL A 147 -1.82 -0.47 -6.03
N GLU A 148 -2.89 -0.74 -5.30
CA GLU A 148 -3.55 -2.06 -5.26
C GLU A 148 -4.04 -2.47 -6.65
N GLN A 149 -4.67 -1.56 -7.39
CA GLN A 149 -5.07 -1.83 -8.77
C GLN A 149 -3.86 -1.97 -9.71
N TYR A 150 -2.80 -1.19 -9.52
CA TYR A 150 -1.58 -1.28 -10.31
C TYR A 150 -0.90 -2.65 -10.17
N THR A 151 -0.74 -3.12 -8.94
CA THR A 151 -0.01 -4.35 -8.64
C THR A 151 -0.69 -5.64 -9.11
N THR A 152 -1.95 -5.57 -9.55
CA THR A 152 -2.62 -6.71 -10.21
C THR A 152 -2.27 -6.85 -11.69
N ARG A 153 -1.57 -5.86 -12.26
CA ARG A 153 -1.21 -5.81 -13.68
C ARG A 153 0.16 -6.41 -13.95
N ASN A 154 0.34 -6.88 -15.18
CA ASN A 154 1.54 -7.53 -15.70
C ASN A 154 2.48 -6.51 -16.35
N LEU A 155 3.78 -6.70 -16.12
CA LEU A 155 4.84 -5.94 -16.77
C LEU A 155 5.65 -6.88 -17.67
N THR A 156 5.98 -6.43 -18.88
CA THR A 156 6.90 -7.17 -19.76
C THR A 156 8.30 -7.21 -19.16
N PHE A 157 8.77 -6.07 -18.63
CA PHE A 157 10.05 -5.96 -17.93
C PHE A 157 9.80 -5.65 -16.46
N ARG A 158 10.29 -6.52 -15.58
CA ARG A 158 10.08 -6.38 -14.13
C ARG A 158 10.74 -5.10 -13.60
N SER A 159 11.82 -4.62 -14.22
CA SER A 159 12.51 -3.35 -13.90
C SER A 159 11.63 -2.11 -14.07
N ASP A 160 10.57 -2.18 -14.88
CA ASP A 160 9.71 -1.04 -15.17
C ASP A 160 8.70 -0.73 -14.05
N ALA A 161 8.71 -1.51 -12.97
CA ALA A 161 7.67 -1.48 -11.96
C ALA A 161 7.46 -0.12 -11.30
N LEU A 162 8.52 0.67 -11.13
CA LEU A 162 8.38 2.04 -10.64
C LEU A 162 8.09 3.03 -11.77
N TYR A 163 8.76 2.87 -12.93
CA TYR A 163 8.58 3.77 -14.08
C TYR A 163 7.14 3.79 -14.60
N ALA A 164 6.48 2.63 -14.67
CA ALA A 164 5.13 2.49 -15.21
C ALA A 164 4.01 3.09 -14.34
N ILE A 165 4.34 3.62 -13.17
CA ILE A 165 3.40 4.32 -12.28
C ILE A 165 3.95 5.66 -11.76
N SER A 166 5.24 5.97 -12.00
CA SER A 166 5.94 7.10 -11.38
C SER A 166 5.23 8.41 -11.64
N ALA A 167 4.75 8.63 -12.87
CA ALA A 167 4.08 9.85 -13.25
C ALA A 167 2.74 10.03 -12.51
N VAL A 168 1.97 8.94 -12.33
CA VAL A 168 0.75 8.94 -11.51
C VAL A 168 1.09 9.31 -10.07
N LEU A 169 2.10 8.65 -9.48
CA LEU A 169 2.51 8.92 -8.10
C LEU A 169 3.01 10.37 -7.90
N ARG A 170 3.75 10.92 -8.87
CA ARG A 170 4.19 12.33 -8.87
C ARG A 170 3.01 13.30 -8.98
N THR A 171 2.00 13.00 -9.81
CA THR A 171 0.78 13.82 -9.86
C THR A 171 0.05 13.84 -8.51
N MET A 172 0.09 12.74 -7.77
CA MET A 172 -0.60 12.62 -6.47
C MET A 172 0.13 13.30 -5.32
N HIS A 173 1.46 13.24 -5.29
CA HIS A 173 2.27 13.62 -4.13
C HIS A 173 3.32 14.69 -4.41
N GLY A 174 3.48 15.12 -5.66
CA GLY A 174 4.56 15.98 -6.12
C GLY A 174 5.85 15.22 -6.44
N ASP A 175 6.81 15.90 -7.08
CA ASP A 175 8.06 15.30 -7.55
C ASP A 175 8.93 14.72 -6.42
N GLU A 176 8.91 15.37 -5.25
CA GLU A 176 9.69 14.96 -4.07
C GLU A 176 8.84 14.27 -2.99
N GLY A 177 7.54 14.06 -3.23
CA GLY A 177 6.62 13.51 -2.22
C GLY A 177 6.61 11.99 -2.12
N ILE A 178 7.32 11.29 -3.01
CA ILE A 178 7.36 9.82 -3.12
C ILE A 178 8.81 9.34 -3.08
N TYR A 179 9.05 8.24 -2.36
CA TYR A 179 10.33 7.56 -2.36
C TYR A 179 10.12 6.06 -2.58
N TYR A 180 10.64 5.54 -3.70
CA TYR A 180 10.44 4.15 -4.16
C TYR A 180 8.99 3.66 -4.04
N GLY A 181 8.03 4.49 -4.46
CA GLY A 181 6.61 4.14 -4.49
C GLY A 181 5.83 4.38 -3.19
N LEU A 182 6.48 4.77 -2.09
CA LEU A 182 5.81 5.13 -0.83
C LEU A 182 5.75 6.65 -0.63
N PRO A 183 4.60 7.21 -0.17
CA PRO A 183 4.47 8.64 0.11
C PRO A 183 5.26 9.01 1.36
N ILE A 184 6.18 9.97 1.23
CA ILE A 184 7.05 10.43 2.33
C ILE A 184 6.22 11.01 3.47
N SER A 185 5.16 11.76 3.14
CA SER A 185 4.27 12.42 4.10
C SER A 185 3.39 11.45 4.92
N HIS A 186 3.44 10.15 4.65
CA HIS A 186 2.65 9.13 5.35
C HIS A 186 3.48 7.87 5.62
N MET A 187 4.80 7.99 5.77
CA MET A 187 5.69 6.83 5.83
C MET A 187 5.31 5.82 6.93
N ASP A 188 4.93 6.31 8.12
CA ASP A 188 4.43 5.50 9.24
C ASP A 188 3.28 4.58 8.86
N GLN A 189 2.39 5.09 8.01
CA GLN A 189 1.26 4.34 7.50
C GLN A 189 1.67 3.53 6.29
N ALA A 190 2.61 3.98 5.47
CA ALA A 190 2.85 3.40 4.16
C ALA A 190 3.64 2.08 4.18
N VAL A 191 4.47 1.87 5.19
CA VAL A 191 5.35 0.67 5.27
C VAL A 191 4.61 -0.62 5.64
N VAL A 192 3.35 -0.57 6.07
CA VAL A 192 2.57 -1.73 6.53
C VAL A 192 1.77 -2.46 5.44
N TRP A 193 2.13 -2.28 4.15
CA TRP A 193 1.51 -3.03 3.05
C TRP A 193 1.75 -4.54 3.17
N LEU A 194 0.86 -5.37 2.62
CA LEU A 194 0.98 -6.83 2.60
C LEU A 194 0.64 -7.38 1.20
N PRO A 195 1.40 -8.34 0.66
CA PRO A 195 0.93 -9.17 -0.45
C PRO A 195 -0.37 -9.89 -0.13
N THR A 196 -1.26 -9.98 -1.11
CA THR A 196 -2.56 -10.65 -0.94
C THR A 196 -2.47 -12.18 -1.00
N GLY A 197 -1.34 -12.71 -1.48
CA GLY A 197 -1.14 -14.12 -1.80
C GLY A 197 -1.86 -14.61 -3.06
N LYS A 198 -2.58 -13.72 -3.78
CA LYS A 198 -3.23 -14.05 -5.06
C LYS A 198 -2.25 -13.81 -6.22
N GLY A 199 -2.33 -14.62 -7.27
CA GLY A 199 -1.50 -14.44 -8.47
C GLY A 199 -0.02 -14.73 -8.22
N THR A 200 0.86 -14.04 -8.95
CA THR A 200 2.31 -14.14 -8.76
C THR A 200 2.68 -13.71 -7.36
N ASN A 201 3.62 -14.40 -6.73
CA ASN A 201 4.14 -14.06 -5.41
C ASN A 201 5.66 -14.21 -5.41
N ALA A 202 6.34 -13.27 -6.04
CA ALA A 202 7.78 -13.33 -6.25
C ALA A 202 8.47 -12.05 -5.81
N LYS A 203 9.77 -12.17 -5.53
CA LYS A 203 10.64 -11.02 -5.33
C LYS A 203 10.96 -10.38 -6.68
N ARG A 204 10.99 -9.05 -6.71
CA ARG A 204 11.51 -8.22 -7.80
C ARG A 204 12.85 -7.65 -7.35
N ASP A 205 13.92 -8.06 -8.03
CA ASP A 205 15.27 -7.57 -7.72
C ASP A 205 15.47 -6.13 -8.21
N GLY A 206 16.45 -5.43 -7.62
CA GLY A 206 16.75 -4.03 -7.93
C GLY A 206 15.88 -3.00 -7.19
N PHE A 207 14.96 -3.45 -6.34
CA PHE A 207 14.11 -2.58 -5.53
C PHE A 207 14.24 -2.88 -4.04
N PRO A 208 13.99 -1.86 -3.20
CA PRO A 208 14.21 -2.01 -1.79
C PRO A 208 13.15 -2.85 -1.10
N SER A 209 13.56 -3.71 -0.16
CA SER A 209 12.69 -4.73 0.45
C SER A 209 11.53 -4.15 1.26
N TRP A 210 11.69 -2.93 1.77
CA TRP A 210 10.66 -2.20 2.51
C TRP A 210 9.57 -1.60 1.61
N SER A 211 9.83 -1.44 0.30
CA SER A 211 8.89 -0.93 -0.69
C SER A 211 8.05 -2.04 -1.32
N TRP A 212 6.77 -1.77 -1.58
CA TRP A 212 5.88 -2.68 -2.31
C TRP A 212 6.38 -2.98 -3.72
N VAL A 213 7.22 -2.10 -4.30
CA VAL A 213 7.79 -2.28 -5.63
C VAL A 213 8.73 -3.50 -5.68
N SER A 214 9.32 -3.91 -4.54
CA SER A 214 10.11 -5.15 -4.47
C SER A 214 9.29 -6.43 -4.57
N HIS A 215 7.96 -6.34 -4.53
CA HIS A 215 7.06 -7.48 -4.65
C HIS A 215 6.39 -7.53 -6.02
N GLU A 216 6.50 -8.67 -6.69
CA GLU A 216 5.68 -8.97 -7.86
C GLU A 216 4.44 -9.77 -7.44
N GLY A 217 3.30 -9.10 -7.54
CA GLY A 217 2.00 -9.63 -7.19
C GLY A 217 1.08 -8.55 -6.62
N PRO A 218 -0.24 -8.80 -6.61
CA PRO A 218 -1.21 -7.95 -5.93
C PRO A 218 -0.88 -7.77 -4.45
N ILE A 219 -0.82 -6.52 -4.01
CA ILE A 219 -0.70 -6.12 -2.60
C ILE A 219 -2.02 -5.56 -2.05
N THR A 220 -2.08 -5.39 -0.75
CA THR A 220 -3.12 -4.65 -0.04
C THR A 220 -2.52 -3.76 1.04
N HIS A 221 -3.19 -2.65 1.31
CA HIS A 221 -2.92 -1.73 2.40
C HIS A 221 -4.17 -1.58 3.28
N SER A 222 -4.56 -2.68 3.91
CA SER A 222 -5.72 -2.74 4.81
C SER A 222 -5.36 -2.59 6.29
N ILE A 223 -4.06 -2.51 6.61
CA ILE A 223 -3.60 -2.43 7.99
C ILE A 223 -3.99 -1.08 8.59
N VAL A 224 -4.76 -1.12 9.68
CA VAL A 224 -5.08 0.05 10.48
C VAL A 224 -3.85 0.52 11.24
N VAL A 225 -3.53 1.80 11.09
CA VAL A 225 -2.47 2.49 11.82
C VAL A 225 -3.10 3.60 12.63
N LEU A 226 -3.06 3.48 13.97
CA LEU A 226 -3.54 4.52 14.88
C LEU A 226 -2.49 5.61 15.10
N ALA A 227 -1.24 5.21 15.37
CA ALA A 227 -0.13 6.15 15.59
C ALA A 227 1.21 5.49 15.30
N GLY A 228 2.09 6.19 14.59
CA GLY A 228 3.46 5.75 14.33
C GLY A 228 4.27 5.72 15.61
N LEU A 229 5.20 4.76 15.69
CA LEU A 229 6.10 4.56 16.83
C LEU A 229 7.58 4.71 16.44
N ALA A 230 7.83 5.13 15.21
CA ALA A 230 9.17 5.26 14.66
C ALA A 230 9.29 6.58 13.89
N ILE A 231 10.53 7.02 13.71
CA ILE A 231 10.87 8.18 12.89
C ILE A 231 11.55 7.67 11.64
N TRP A 232 11.00 8.03 10.49
CA TRP A 232 11.53 7.63 9.19
C TRP A 232 12.29 8.79 8.57
N MET A 233 13.38 8.46 7.88
CA MET A 233 14.16 9.44 7.13
C MET A 233 14.53 8.90 5.75
N THR A 234 14.52 9.80 4.78
CA THR A 234 14.98 9.55 3.40
C THR A 234 16.22 10.37 3.09
N PRO A 235 17.05 9.96 2.11
CA PRO A 235 18.14 10.81 1.64
C PRO A 235 17.58 12.13 1.10
N LYS A 236 18.24 13.25 1.39
CA LYS A 236 17.85 14.55 0.84
C LYS A 236 18.13 14.61 -0.66
N HIS A 237 17.10 14.90 -1.45
CA HIS A 237 17.22 14.99 -2.90
C HIS A 237 18.31 15.99 -3.32
N GLY A 238 19.17 15.60 -4.26
CA GLY A 238 20.29 16.42 -4.75
C GLY A 238 21.45 16.63 -3.77
N SER A 239 21.42 16.03 -2.57
CA SER A 239 22.52 16.13 -1.60
C SER A 239 23.24 14.79 -1.42
N LYS A 240 24.58 14.83 -1.33
CA LYS A 240 25.39 13.66 -0.95
C LYS A 240 25.36 13.38 0.55
N ARG A 241 24.95 14.36 1.36
CA ARG A 241 24.86 14.27 2.83
C ARG A 241 23.60 14.94 3.30
N GLY A 242 22.91 14.35 4.26
CA GLY A 242 21.70 14.95 4.82
C GLY A 242 20.47 14.09 4.64
N LEU A 243 19.66 14.07 5.68
CA LEU A 243 18.42 13.31 5.76
C LEU A 243 17.21 14.25 5.79
N ASN A 244 16.13 13.82 5.17
CA ASN A 244 14.82 14.42 5.31
C ASN A 244 14.00 13.57 6.27
N ILE A 245 13.53 14.15 7.38
CA ILE A 245 12.57 13.48 8.26
C ILE A 245 11.22 13.42 7.54
N CYS A 246 10.64 12.23 7.48
CA CYS A 246 9.34 11.96 6.88
C CYS A 246 8.21 12.44 7.83
N LYS A 247 8.02 13.76 7.94
CA LYS A 247 6.96 14.33 8.77
C LYS A 247 5.57 14.05 8.17
N PRO A 248 4.57 13.69 8.98
CA PRO A 248 3.20 13.52 8.52
C PRO A 248 2.64 14.78 7.85
N GLY A 249 1.97 14.63 6.71
CA GLY A 249 1.35 15.74 6.00
C GLY A 249 0.05 16.23 6.65
N ALA A 250 -0.23 17.54 6.57
CA ALA A 250 -1.43 18.16 7.16
C ALA A 250 -2.79 17.69 6.57
N TYR A 251 -2.77 17.06 5.38
CA TYR A 251 -3.97 16.59 4.66
C TYR A 251 -4.36 15.14 4.95
N ILE A 252 -3.68 14.47 5.89
CA ILE A 252 -4.20 13.23 6.47
C ILE A 252 -5.61 13.55 6.94
N ARG A 253 -6.64 12.98 6.29
CA ARG A 253 -8.07 13.19 6.60
C ARG A 253 -8.24 13.28 8.12
N LYS A 254 -9.08 14.22 8.59
CA LYS A 254 -9.48 14.36 10.00
C LYS A 254 -9.46 13.00 10.69
N PHE A 255 -8.37 12.78 11.42
CA PHE A 255 -8.11 11.52 12.08
C PHE A 255 -9.15 11.43 13.19
N PHE A 256 -9.99 10.40 13.19
CA PHE A 256 -10.92 10.19 14.30
C PHE A 256 -10.12 9.65 15.49
N PHE A 257 -9.40 10.54 16.19
CA PHE A 257 -9.00 10.32 17.58
C PHE A 257 -10.28 10.27 18.44
N GLY A 258 -11.07 9.21 18.31
CA GLY A 258 -12.07 8.89 19.32
C GLY A 258 -11.35 8.53 20.63
N ARG A 259 -12.03 8.73 21.78
CA ARG A 259 -11.53 8.38 23.12
C ARG A 259 -10.80 7.03 23.17
N TYR A 260 -11.29 6.02 22.46
CA TYR A 260 -10.70 4.68 22.39
C TYR A 260 -9.29 4.65 21.77
N ASN A 261 -9.04 5.41 20.71
CA ASN A 261 -7.74 5.43 20.02
C ASN A 261 -6.68 6.11 20.87
N ALA A 262 -7.05 7.19 21.57
CA ALA A 262 -6.16 7.89 22.50
C ALA A 262 -5.65 6.98 23.63
N ILE A 263 -6.49 6.07 24.13
CA ILE A 263 -6.09 5.11 25.17
C ILE A 263 -4.98 4.18 24.65
N GLY A 264 -5.14 3.59 23.47
CA GLY A 264 -4.14 2.67 22.92
C GLY A 264 -2.77 3.33 22.71
N ILE A 265 -2.78 4.56 22.23
CA ILE A 265 -1.58 5.37 22.00
C ILE A 265 -0.92 5.74 23.33
N ALA A 266 -1.71 6.22 24.29
CA ALA A 266 -1.22 6.54 25.63
C ALA A 266 -0.61 5.33 26.34
N MET A 267 -1.24 4.15 26.23
CA MET A 267 -0.69 2.92 26.77
C MET A 267 0.65 2.55 26.13
N ALA A 268 0.78 2.65 24.80
CA ALA A 268 2.04 2.35 24.12
C ALA A 268 3.17 3.30 24.57
N TRP A 269 2.86 4.60 24.71
CA TRP A 269 3.80 5.61 25.17
C TRP A 269 4.22 5.39 26.63
N LEU A 270 3.27 5.18 27.54
CA LEU A 270 3.56 4.89 28.95
C LEU A 270 4.28 3.56 29.15
N LYS A 271 4.11 2.62 28.23
CA LYS A 271 4.92 1.41 28.15
C LYS A 271 6.27 1.66 27.46
N GLY A 272 6.68 2.89 27.18
CA GLY A 272 8.00 3.25 26.66
C GLY A 272 8.23 2.87 25.20
N CYS A 273 7.18 2.75 24.37
CA CYS A 273 7.33 2.55 22.92
C CYS A 273 7.68 3.86 22.18
N ILE A 274 7.56 5.00 22.86
CA ILE A 274 8.00 6.32 22.41
C ILE A 274 9.04 6.80 23.43
N SER A 275 10.14 7.39 22.94
CA SER A 275 11.31 7.72 23.78
C SER A 275 11.19 9.04 24.53
N SER A 276 10.33 9.95 24.07
CA SER A 276 10.07 11.24 24.72
C SER A 276 9.18 11.07 25.95
N ASP A 277 9.20 12.08 26.82
CA ASP A 277 8.35 12.11 28.01
C ASP A 277 6.87 12.20 27.63
N PHE A 278 6.02 11.56 28.43
CA PHE A 278 4.58 11.60 28.23
C PHE A 278 4.04 13.01 28.52
N PRO A 279 3.24 13.63 27.63
CA PRO A 279 2.97 15.07 27.68
C PRO A 279 1.94 15.51 28.73
N VAL A 280 1.32 14.57 29.44
CA VAL A 280 0.27 14.81 30.43
C VAL A 280 0.46 13.89 31.65
N ASP A 281 -0.39 14.01 32.66
CA ASP A 281 -0.40 13.11 33.81
C ASP A 281 -0.50 11.64 33.34
N PRO A 282 0.44 10.75 33.76
CA PRO A 282 0.47 9.36 33.32
C PRO A 282 -0.69 8.50 33.86
N THR A 283 -1.50 9.02 34.78
CA THR A 283 -2.72 8.34 35.22
C THR A 283 -3.75 8.35 34.11
N LEU A 284 -4.11 7.18 33.57
CA LEU A 284 -5.10 7.02 32.49
C LEU A 284 -6.54 7.22 33.01
N SER A 285 -6.83 8.43 33.49
CA SER A 285 -8.15 8.87 33.90
C SER A 285 -8.96 9.40 32.70
N THR A 286 -10.27 9.51 32.84
CA THR A 286 -11.14 10.13 31.83
C THR A 286 -10.68 11.54 31.45
N SER A 287 -10.26 12.36 32.43
CA SER A 287 -9.75 13.71 32.18
C SER A 287 -8.44 13.72 31.40
N THR A 288 -7.56 12.74 31.65
CA THR A 288 -6.32 12.58 30.89
C THR A 288 -6.63 12.28 29.42
N ILE A 289 -7.56 11.36 29.16
CA ILE A 289 -7.96 11.01 27.78
C ILE A 289 -8.62 12.21 27.07
N ASP A 290 -9.45 12.98 27.77
CA ASP A 290 -10.05 14.19 27.20
C ASP A 290 -8.99 15.24 26.86
N THR A 291 -7.97 15.40 27.71
CA THR A 291 -6.83 16.28 27.46
C THR A 291 -6.05 15.84 26.23
N LEU A 292 -5.74 14.54 26.11
CA LEU A 292 -5.04 14.00 24.94
C LEU A 292 -5.85 14.17 23.65
N THR A 293 -7.16 13.91 23.70
CA THR A 293 -8.05 14.06 22.55
C THR A 293 -8.11 15.51 22.08
N ALA A 294 -8.09 16.47 23.00
CA ALA A 294 -8.01 17.89 22.67
C ALA A 294 -6.63 18.31 22.16
N ARG A 295 -5.56 17.69 22.66
CA ARG A 295 -4.16 17.97 22.29
C ARG A 295 -3.78 17.38 20.93
N TRP A 296 -4.40 16.28 20.53
CA TRP A 296 -4.14 15.58 19.26
C TRP A 296 -5.37 15.60 18.33
N PRO A 297 -5.83 16.79 17.89
CA PRO A 297 -6.94 16.88 16.94
C PRO A 297 -6.58 16.35 15.55
N THR A 298 -5.28 16.19 15.28
CA THR A 298 -4.70 15.73 14.02
C THR A 298 -3.49 14.84 14.29
N TYR A 299 -3.09 14.07 13.27
CA TYR A 299 -1.96 13.14 13.39
C TYR A 299 -0.61 13.87 13.54
N ASP A 300 -0.44 15.01 12.87
CA ASP A 300 0.76 15.86 13.00
C ASP A 300 0.89 16.45 14.40
N ALA A 301 -0.21 16.80 15.06
CA ALA A 301 -0.17 17.28 16.45
C ALA A 301 0.33 16.20 17.42
N PHE A 302 -0.12 14.95 17.25
CA PHE A 302 0.46 13.81 17.98
C PHE A 302 1.95 13.64 17.65
N TRP A 303 2.30 13.67 16.36
CA TRP A 303 3.67 13.44 15.91
C TRP A 303 4.64 14.47 16.47
N GLU A 304 4.26 15.75 16.52
CA GLU A 304 5.10 16.81 17.09
C GLU A 304 5.31 16.62 18.60
N ASP A 305 4.30 16.19 19.37
CA ASP A 305 4.50 15.86 20.78
C ASP A 305 5.44 14.66 20.96
N ALA A 306 5.27 13.62 20.14
CA ALA A 306 6.02 12.38 20.26
C ALA A 306 7.48 12.54 19.79
N PHE A 307 7.69 13.28 18.70
CA PHE A 307 8.93 13.24 17.93
C PHE A 307 9.46 14.63 17.52
N GLY A 308 8.76 15.73 17.82
CA GLY A 308 9.15 17.09 17.38
C GLY A 308 10.54 17.53 17.86
N GLY A 309 10.99 17.04 19.02
CA GLY A 309 12.33 17.30 19.56
C GLY A 309 13.47 16.51 18.88
N PHE A 310 13.15 15.44 18.16
CA PHE A 310 14.14 14.46 17.69
C PHE A 310 15.27 15.08 16.85
N ALA A 311 14.91 16.00 15.94
CA ALA A 311 15.88 16.61 15.04
C ALA A 311 16.97 17.38 15.79
N ASN A 312 16.60 18.08 16.87
CA ASN A 312 17.53 18.85 17.69
C ASN A 312 18.46 17.93 18.50
N ASP A 313 17.93 16.81 18.96
CA ASP A 313 18.67 15.84 19.77
C ASP A 313 19.62 14.97 18.92
N ASN A 314 19.46 14.95 17.59
CA ASN A 314 20.16 14.03 16.67
C ASN A 314 20.82 14.76 15.49
N ILE A 315 21.25 16.01 15.66
CA ILE A 315 21.86 16.83 14.59
C ILE A 315 23.04 16.11 13.93
N GLU A 316 23.92 15.46 14.70
CA GLU A 316 25.08 14.74 14.16
C GLU A 316 24.68 13.61 13.21
N LEU A 317 23.63 12.85 13.55
CA LEU A 317 23.07 11.81 12.69
C LEU A 317 22.53 12.41 11.38
N MET A 318 21.86 13.56 11.49
CA MET A 318 21.25 14.25 10.35
C MET A 318 22.27 14.83 9.38
N ASP A 319 23.41 15.33 9.87
CA ASP A 319 24.43 16.01 9.05
C ASP A 319 25.50 15.09 8.47
N HIS A 320 25.68 13.89 9.05
CA HIS A 320 26.81 13.00 8.71
C HIS A 320 26.40 11.65 8.13
N CYS A 321 25.10 11.37 7.98
CA CYS A 321 24.64 10.15 7.34
C CYS A 321 24.63 10.27 5.81
N GLU A 322 25.29 9.32 5.14
CA GLU A 322 25.26 9.14 3.69
C GLU A 322 24.50 7.84 3.38
N LEU A 323 23.37 7.97 2.67
CA LEU A 323 22.53 6.86 2.24
C LEU A 323 22.58 6.73 0.72
N VAL A 324 22.64 5.50 0.22
CA VAL A 324 22.54 5.23 -1.21
C VAL A 324 21.06 5.18 -1.66
N PRO A 325 20.75 5.36 -2.95
CA PRO A 325 19.39 5.22 -3.46
C PRO A 325 18.77 3.87 -3.07
N GLY A 326 17.55 3.91 -2.53
CA GLY A 326 16.82 2.74 -2.03
C GLY A 326 16.95 2.54 -0.53
N HIS A 327 17.93 3.17 0.12
CA HIS A 327 18.01 3.15 1.57
C HIS A 327 17.03 4.14 2.20
N ILE A 328 16.43 3.73 3.32
CA ILE A 328 15.78 4.62 4.30
C ILE A 328 16.34 4.37 5.68
N LEU A 329 16.33 5.41 6.50
CA LEU A 329 16.67 5.29 7.91
C LEU A 329 15.38 5.15 8.72
N VAL A 330 15.41 4.31 9.75
CA VAL A 330 14.36 4.25 10.76
C VAL A 330 14.99 4.31 12.14
N TYR A 331 14.60 5.32 12.93
CA TYR A 331 14.84 5.35 14.36
C TYR A 331 13.58 4.86 15.07
N GLY A 332 13.67 3.71 15.72
CA GLY A 332 12.53 3.09 16.38
C GLY A 332 12.94 2.05 17.41
N GLN A 333 11.95 1.51 18.10
CA GLN A 333 12.19 0.47 19.09
C GLN A 333 12.33 -0.89 18.40
N ILE A 334 13.39 -1.61 18.75
CA ILE A 334 13.68 -2.96 18.30
C ILE A 334 13.48 -3.93 19.45
N ALA A 335 12.90 -5.08 19.16
CA ALA A 335 12.81 -6.20 20.10
C ALA A 335 13.04 -7.54 19.39
N GLN A 336 13.32 -8.58 20.16
CA GLN A 336 13.63 -9.91 19.65
C GLN A 336 12.55 -10.92 20.00
N PHE A 337 12.03 -11.61 18.98
CA PHE A 337 11.03 -12.67 19.11
C PHE A 337 11.41 -13.89 18.25
N SER A 338 10.91 -15.06 18.61
CA SER A 338 11.04 -16.27 17.79
C SER A 338 9.80 -16.49 16.92
N LEU A 339 10.01 -17.08 15.75
CA LEU A 339 8.92 -17.58 14.89
C LEU A 339 8.65 -19.03 15.20
N ASP A 340 7.37 -19.41 15.14
CA ASP A 340 6.96 -20.81 15.13
C ASP A 340 7.12 -21.41 13.71
N GLY A 341 7.51 -22.68 13.64
CA GLY A 341 7.62 -23.40 12.37
C GLY A 341 6.27 -23.78 11.76
N PHE A 342 5.21 -23.77 12.56
CA PHE A 342 3.85 -24.06 12.10
C PHE A 342 3.18 -22.80 11.53
N LYS A 343 2.59 -22.94 10.34
CA LYS A 343 1.79 -21.90 9.69
C LYS A 343 0.32 -22.09 10.00
N PHE A 344 -0.42 -20.98 10.05
CA PHE A 344 -1.86 -20.96 10.30
C PHE A 344 -2.57 -19.91 9.43
N GLY A 345 -3.89 -19.76 9.63
CA GLY A 345 -4.77 -18.90 8.83
C GLY A 345 -5.43 -19.65 7.67
N GLU A 346 -6.47 -19.07 7.06
CA GLU A 346 -7.25 -19.71 5.99
C GLU A 346 -6.38 -20.17 4.80
N LYS A 347 -5.29 -19.44 4.53
CA LYS A 347 -4.34 -19.74 3.46
C LYS A 347 -3.08 -20.47 3.93
N GLY A 348 -2.94 -20.71 5.24
CA GLY A 348 -1.76 -21.36 5.82
C GLY A 348 -0.46 -20.59 5.58
N ASP A 349 -0.51 -19.25 5.59
CA ASP A 349 0.60 -18.36 5.23
C ASP A 349 1.05 -17.41 6.35
N MET A 350 0.42 -17.50 7.54
CA MET A 350 0.82 -16.72 8.72
C MET A 350 1.69 -17.53 9.68
N PHE A 351 2.61 -16.82 10.34
CA PHE A 351 3.52 -17.35 11.36
C PHE A 351 3.14 -16.83 12.73
N ILE A 352 3.22 -17.70 13.74
CA ILE A 352 3.03 -17.30 15.13
C ILE A 352 4.33 -16.68 15.63
N VAL A 353 4.22 -15.52 16.27
CA VAL A 353 5.31 -14.89 17.01
C VAL A 353 5.28 -15.39 18.43
N ARG A 354 6.43 -15.79 18.96
CA ARG A 354 6.57 -16.19 20.36
C ARG A 354 7.59 -15.32 21.09
N SER A 355 7.27 -14.95 22.33
CA SER A 355 8.24 -14.35 23.25
C SER A 355 9.37 -15.34 23.59
N ARG A 356 10.43 -14.86 24.22
CA ARG A 356 11.53 -15.71 24.71
C ARG A 356 11.07 -16.81 25.68
N LYS A 357 9.92 -16.62 26.34
CA LYS A 357 9.31 -17.62 27.25
C LYS A 357 8.47 -18.66 26.50
N GLY A 358 8.38 -18.58 25.16
CA GLY A 358 7.57 -19.47 24.33
C GLY A 358 6.08 -19.10 24.25
N VAL A 359 5.66 -18.01 24.91
CA VAL A 359 4.27 -17.54 24.91
C VAL A 359 3.90 -17.03 23.52
N PRO A 360 2.74 -17.42 22.93
CA PRO A 360 2.22 -16.79 21.72
C PRO A 360 1.98 -15.29 21.95
N SER A 361 2.71 -14.46 21.23
CA SER A 361 2.76 -13.00 21.43
C SER A 361 2.19 -12.21 20.25
N GLY A 362 1.95 -12.85 19.10
CA GLY A 362 1.52 -12.17 17.90
C GLY A 362 1.49 -13.07 16.68
N ALA A 363 1.29 -12.46 15.53
CA ALA A 363 1.19 -13.13 14.25
C ALA A 363 1.76 -12.26 13.14
N LEU A 364 2.35 -12.86 12.11
CA LEU A 364 2.87 -12.09 10.98
C LEU A 364 2.81 -12.87 9.69
N TRP A 365 2.86 -12.10 8.61
CA TRP A 365 2.88 -12.62 7.26
C TRP A 365 4.26 -12.42 6.63
N ILE A 366 4.84 -13.49 6.10
CA ILE A 366 6.13 -13.48 5.37
C ILE A 366 5.88 -14.03 3.96
N PRO A 367 6.27 -13.31 2.88
CA PRO A 367 6.20 -13.85 1.54
C PRO A 367 7.02 -15.13 1.40
N THR A 368 6.58 -16.06 0.56
CA THR A 368 7.24 -17.37 0.34
C THR A 368 8.71 -17.24 -0.04
N TYR A 369 9.09 -16.20 -0.79
CA TYR A 369 10.48 -15.94 -1.18
C TYR A 369 11.38 -15.44 -0.02
N ASN A 370 10.80 -14.95 1.08
CA ASN A 370 11.53 -14.52 2.29
C ASN A 370 11.54 -15.59 3.40
N GLN A 371 10.95 -16.77 3.15
CA GLN A 371 10.82 -17.84 4.13
C GLN A 371 12.06 -18.77 4.24
N ARG A 372 13.19 -18.43 3.62
CA ARG A 372 14.35 -19.34 3.55
C ARG A 372 15.29 -19.17 4.75
N ALA A 373 15.50 -20.28 5.45
CA ALA A 373 16.44 -20.58 6.56
C ALA A 373 15.97 -20.23 8.00
N SER A 374 15.56 -21.32 8.68
CA SER A 374 15.22 -21.53 10.10
C SER A 374 14.05 -20.72 10.68
N MET A 375 12.83 -21.21 10.46
CA MET A 375 11.59 -20.79 11.14
C MET A 375 11.53 -21.16 12.64
N ASN A 376 12.68 -21.22 13.33
CA ASN A 376 12.80 -21.43 14.77
C ASN A 376 13.89 -20.51 15.39
N THR A 377 14.38 -19.52 14.64
CA THR A 377 15.38 -18.57 15.17
C THR A 377 14.73 -17.33 15.73
N THR A 378 15.33 -16.78 16.78
CA THR A 378 15.07 -15.42 17.23
C THR A 378 15.46 -14.42 16.13
N ARG A 379 14.57 -13.49 15.82
CA ARG A 379 14.76 -12.43 14.83
C ARG A 379 14.47 -11.07 15.45
N GLU A 380 15.00 -10.03 14.83
CA GLU A 380 14.74 -8.65 15.22
C GLU A 380 13.45 -8.16 14.58
N PHE A 381 12.71 -7.39 15.36
CA PHE A 381 11.46 -6.76 14.97
C PHE A 381 11.55 -5.27 15.26
N ILE A 382 11.00 -4.44 14.37
CA ILE A 382 10.81 -3.00 14.59
C ILE A 382 9.35 -2.76 14.93
N ALA A 383 9.07 -2.02 16.01
CA ALA A 383 7.73 -1.50 16.26
C ALA A 383 7.43 -0.35 15.29
N LEU A 384 6.37 -0.51 14.48
CA LEU A 384 6.01 0.46 13.45
C LEU A 384 4.94 1.42 13.95
N SER A 385 3.87 0.90 14.53
CA SER A 385 2.73 1.71 14.93
C SER A 385 1.83 1.00 15.94
N VAL A 386 1.03 1.76 16.66
CA VAL A 386 -0.15 1.23 17.39
C VAL A 386 -1.25 0.95 16.39
N THR A 387 -2.00 -0.13 16.59
CA THR A 387 -3.19 -0.49 15.81
C THR A 387 -4.34 -0.84 16.77
N ASP A 388 -5.57 -0.77 16.27
CA ASP A 388 -6.77 -1.24 16.98
C ASP A 388 -6.89 -2.77 16.98
N GLY A 389 -5.91 -3.46 16.38
CA GLY A 389 -5.89 -4.91 16.24
C GLY A 389 -6.80 -5.42 15.11
N ALA A 390 -7.42 -4.52 14.33
CA ALA A 390 -8.35 -4.87 13.27
C ALA A 390 -7.69 -5.44 12.01
N ILE A 391 -6.36 -5.66 12.01
CA ILE A 391 -5.67 -6.36 10.91
C ILE A 391 -6.26 -7.76 10.69
N PHE A 392 -7.01 -8.30 11.66
CA PHE A 392 -7.16 -9.72 11.72
C PHE A 392 -8.53 -10.24 12.19
N ASP A 393 -9.21 -10.90 11.26
CA ASP A 393 -9.81 -12.22 11.51
C ASP A 393 -8.77 -13.22 12.13
N GLY A 394 -7.48 -12.98 11.91
CA GLY A 394 -6.36 -13.67 12.58
C GLY A 394 -6.06 -13.39 14.09
N ALA A 395 -6.58 -12.33 14.73
CA ALA A 395 -6.48 -12.10 16.17
C ALA A 395 -7.53 -12.97 16.84
N THR A 396 -8.68 -13.11 16.17
CA THR A 396 -9.58 -14.25 16.36
C THR A 396 -8.83 -15.55 16.15
N ALA A 397 -8.02 -15.75 15.09
CA ALA A 397 -7.27 -17.00 14.89
C ALA A 397 -6.16 -17.28 15.94
N LEU A 398 -5.46 -16.27 16.47
CA LEU A 398 -4.51 -16.41 17.57
C LEU A 398 -5.23 -16.70 18.89
N ALA A 399 -6.40 -16.07 19.11
CA ALA A 399 -7.30 -16.43 20.20
C ALA A 399 -7.91 -17.83 20.00
N PHE A 400 -8.16 -18.25 18.75
CA PHE A 400 -8.63 -19.58 18.34
C PHE A 400 -7.55 -20.64 18.52
N GLU A 401 -6.26 -20.28 18.39
CA GLU A 401 -5.16 -21.16 18.74
C GLU A 401 -5.01 -21.29 20.26
N LYS A 402 -5.19 -20.20 21.03
CA LYS A 402 -5.28 -20.26 22.50
C LYS A 402 -6.48 -21.11 22.96
N ARG A 403 -7.61 -21.06 22.27
CA ARG A 403 -8.71 -22.02 22.45
C ARG A 403 -8.20 -23.45 22.26
N TYR A 404 -7.55 -23.72 21.12
CA TYR A 404 -7.09 -25.07 20.78
C TYR A 404 -6.03 -25.63 21.74
N LYS A 405 -5.15 -24.78 22.28
CA LYS A 405 -4.03 -25.19 23.15
C LYS A 405 -4.32 -25.08 24.65
N GLU A 406 -5.10 -24.09 25.07
CA GLU A 406 -5.22 -23.71 26.49
C GLU A 406 -6.66 -23.91 27.02
N ASN A 407 -7.70 -23.72 26.21
CA ASN A 407 -9.11 -23.76 26.64
C ASN A 407 -10.05 -24.26 25.52
N PRO A 408 -10.08 -25.58 25.22
CA PRO A 408 -10.74 -26.13 24.02
C PRO A 408 -12.27 -25.97 24.02
N ASP A 409 -12.88 -25.83 25.20
CA ASP A 409 -14.33 -25.85 25.39
C ASP A 409 -15.04 -24.50 25.16
N LEU A 410 -14.29 -23.40 24.97
CA LEU A 410 -14.87 -22.08 24.72
C LEU A 410 -15.47 -21.99 23.31
N ASP A 411 -16.71 -21.53 23.16
CA ASP A 411 -17.29 -21.28 21.82
C ASP A 411 -16.77 -19.99 21.18
N TYR A 412 -17.06 -19.81 19.89
CA TYR A 412 -16.55 -18.69 19.08
C TYR A 412 -17.03 -17.31 19.56
N ASP A 413 -18.28 -17.20 19.98
CA ASP A 413 -18.90 -15.94 20.41
C ASP A 413 -18.43 -15.56 21.82
N GLU A 414 -18.27 -16.53 22.71
CA GLU A 414 -17.71 -16.33 24.05
C GLU A 414 -16.22 -15.97 24.00
N LEU A 415 -15.48 -16.43 22.99
CA LEU A 415 -14.08 -16.05 22.73
C LEU A 415 -13.95 -14.60 22.29
N ILE A 416 -14.79 -14.18 21.34
CA ILE A 416 -14.88 -12.79 20.92
C ILE A 416 -15.26 -11.93 22.13
N PHE A 417 -16.22 -12.37 22.94
CA PHE A 417 -16.59 -11.64 24.15
C PHE A 417 -15.42 -11.54 25.13
N ARG A 418 -14.80 -12.64 25.57
CA ARG A 418 -13.73 -12.59 26.57
C ARG A 418 -12.47 -11.87 26.10
N TYR A 419 -12.00 -12.11 24.87
CA TYR A 419 -10.73 -11.56 24.40
C TYR A 419 -10.84 -10.24 23.62
N ARG A 420 -12.03 -9.89 23.11
CA ARG A 420 -12.27 -8.58 22.49
C ARG A 420 -12.88 -7.57 23.47
N THR A 421 -13.56 -8.02 24.54
CA THR A 421 -14.28 -7.11 25.46
C THR A 421 -13.72 -6.98 26.88
N GLN A 422 -12.87 -7.91 27.38
CA GLN A 422 -12.39 -7.82 28.78
C GLN A 422 -11.05 -7.12 28.97
N GLU A 423 -10.18 -7.05 27.96
CA GLU A 423 -8.99 -6.18 27.96
C GLU A 423 -8.73 -5.74 26.52
N ILE A 424 -8.98 -4.47 26.20
CA ILE A 424 -8.48 -3.87 24.95
C ILE A 424 -6.96 -3.80 25.13
N LEU A 425 -6.25 -4.89 24.83
CA LEU A 425 -4.80 -4.91 24.82
C LEU A 425 -4.37 -4.24 23.51
N PRO A 426 -3.72 -3.07 23.56
CA PRO A 426 -3.22 -2.44 22.36
C PRO A 426 -2.29 -3.41 21.63
N VAL A 427 -2.37 -3.39 20.31
CA VAL A 427 -1.54 -4.22 19.46
C VAL A 427 -0.60 -3.32 18.69
N LEU A 428 0.62 -3.79 18.45
CA LEU A 428 1.61 -3.09 17.66
C LEU A 428 1.70 -3.74 16.29
N ASN A 429 1.69 -2.92 15.24
CA ASN A 429 2.19 -3.32 13.93
C ASN A 429 3.71 -3.43 14.02
N VAL A 430 4.26 -4.53 13.54
CA VAL A 430 5.69 -4.81 13.60
C VAL A 430 6.23 -5.25 12.25
N MET A 431 7.48 -4.90 11.98
CA MET A 431 8.25 -5.40 10.84
C MET A 431 9.30 -6.39 11.33
N ILE A 432 9.30 -7.59 10.79
CA ILE A 432 10.42 -8.52 10.98
C ILE A 432 11.53 -8.16 9.98
N ILE A 433 12.77 -8.10 10.48
CA ILE A 433 13.94 -7.74 9.68
C ILE A 433 15.04 -8.80 9.74
N GLU A 434 15.86 -8.83 8.69
CA GLU A 434 17.16 -9.50 8.68
C GLU A 434 18.25 -8.45 8.55
N ARG A 435 19.02 -8.25 9.62
CA ARG A 435 20.05 -7.21 9.71
C ARG A 435 21.45 -7.82 9.66
N ASN A 436 22.30 -7.25 8.81
CA ASN A 436 23.73 -7.47 8.86
C ASN A 436 24.33 -6.59 9.97
N LEU A 437 24.92 -7.22 11.00
CA LEU A 437 25.38 -6.51 12.19
C LEU A 437 26.59 -5.61 11.93
N ASP A 438 27.42 -5.91 10.93
CA ASP A 438 28.63 -5.14 10.60
C ASP A 438 28.29 -3.84 9.86
N SER A 439 27.34 -3.91 8.92
CA SER A 439 26.93 -2.76 8.09
C SER A 439 25.74 -1.99 8.66
N ASN A 440 25.01 -2.57 9.63
CA ASN A 440 23.73 -2.07 10.15
C ASN A 440 22.61 -1.95 9.08
N ILE A 441 22.79 -2.59 7.93
CA ILE A 441 21.79 -2.66 6.86
C ILE A 441 20.86 -3.85 7.11
N ALA A 442 19.57 -3.60 6.99
CA ALA A 442 18.53 -4.57 7.23
C ALA A 442 17.56 -4.69 6.06
N ARG A 443 17.07 -5.91 5.86
CA ARG A 443 16.06 -6.25 4.86
C ARG A 443 14.75 -6.54 5.58
N ARG A 444 13.65 -6.01 5.05
CA ARG A 444 12.30 -6.40 5.47
C ARG A 444 12.03 -7.84 5.04
N LEU A 445 11.64 -8.67 6.00
CA LEU A 445 11.16 -10.03 5.72
C LEU A 445 9.64 -10.10 5.65
N GLY A 446 8.91 -9.34 6.47
CA GLY A 446 7.46 -9.44 6.62
C GLY A 446 6.89 -8.40 7.58
N VAL A 447 5.56 -8.33 7.67
CA VAL A 447 4.83 -7.43 8.57
C VAL A 447 3.75 -8.22 9.29
N GLY A 448 3.46 -7.82 10.53
CA GLY A 448 2.42 -8.45 11.33
C GLY A 448 2.12 -7.64 12.58
N THR A 449 1.67 -8.33 13.61
CA THR A 449 1.31 -7.76 14.89
C THR A 449 1.91 -8.48 16.08
N ILE A 450 2.16 -7.74 17.16
CA ILE A 450 2.52 -8.26 18.48
C ILE A 450 1.71 -7.52 19.54
N PHE A 451 1.24 -8.23 20.57
CA PHE A 451 0.56 -7.60 21.70
C PHE A 451 1.48 -6.63 22.43
N LEU A 452 1.00 -5.43 22.75
CA LEU A 452 1.80 -4.39 23.43
C LEU A 452 2.40 -4.90 24.74
N LYS A 453 1.65 -5.71 25.51
CA LYS A 453 2.15 -6.30 26.77
C LYS A 453 3.40 -7.15 26.53
N GLU A 454 3.34 -8.04 25.55
CA GLU A 454 4.44 -8.94 25.19
C GLU A 454 5.63 -8.17 24.62
N TRP A 455 5.37 -7.08 23.89
CA TRP A 455 6.40 -6.15 23.44
C TRP A 455 7.08 -5.44 24.60
N ALA A 456 6.30 -4.91 25.54
CA ALA A 456 6.82 -4.17 26.69
C ALA A 456 7.67 -5.03 27.63
N ASP A 457 7.32 -6.33 27.75
CA ASP A 457 8.05 -7.31 28.55
C ASP A 457 9.30 -7.88 27.84
N ALA A 458 9.48 -7.60 26.54
CA ALA A 458 10.64 -8.04 25.77
C ALA A 458 11.87 -7.17 26.06
N ASN A 459 13.07 -7.73 25.81
CA ASN A 459 14.29 -6.94 25.80
C ASN A 459 14.29 -6.06 24.55
N ARG A 460 14.14 -4.75 24.75
CA ARG A 460 13.93 -3.77 23.69
C ARG A 460 14.80 -2.54 23.87
N GLU A 461 15.20 -1.96 22.77
CA GLU A 461 16.07 -0.80 22.72
C GLU A 461 15.65 0.12 21.58
N PHE A 462 15.86 1.44 21.73
CA PHE A 462 15.78 2.36 20.60
C PHE A 462 17.07 2.30 19.81
N ARG A 463 16.95 2.16 18.48
CA ARG A 463 18.10 2.09 17.59
C ARG A 463 17.75 2.63 16.22
N THR A 464 18.77 3.15 15.56
CA THR A 464 18.74 3.52 14.15
C THR A 464 19.10 2.32 13.28
N VAL A 465 18.23 1.97 12.32
CA VAL A 465 18.46 0.90 11.33
C VAL A 465 18.37 1.49 9.93
N VAL A 466 19.24 1.02 9.03
CA VAL A 466 19.15 1.33 7.61
C VAL A 466 18.38 0.19 6.94
N LEU A 467 17.24 0.49 6.32
CA LEU A 467 16.49 -0.49 5.53
C LEU A 467 16.87 -0.36 4.07
N GLU A 468 17.15 -1.51 3.44
CA GLU A 468 17.47 -1.62 2.01
C GLU A 468 16.41 -2.34 1.19
#